data_AF-A0A0S8CKC0-F1
#
_entry.id   AF-A0A0S8CKC0-F1
#
_cell.length_a   1.000
_cell.length_b   1.000
_cell.length_c   1.000
_cell.angle_alpha   90.00
_cell.angle_beta   90.00
_cell.angle_gamma   90.00
#
_symmetry.space_group_name_H-M   'P 1'
#
loop_
_entity.id
_entity.type
_entity.pdbx_description
1 polymer ?
#
loop_
_entity_poly.entity_id
_entity_poly.type
_entity_poly.pdbx_seq_one_letter_code
_entity_poly.pdbx_strand_id
1 'polypeptide(L)'
;MKTKDALEIIDGGWVKKKKGFRVHFQKMVNAELITDYVPPQEVKPLDSDVVAWRLAWKLSESTKTDGPEIRDGDLINIYVVDEEGNPVNYYATNQPEIFNARDVEQR
;
A
#
# COMPACT_ATOMS: atom_id res chain seq x y z
N MET A 1 16.61 39.41 7.26
CA MET A 1 16.15 38.23 6.50
C MET A 1 14.72 38.47 6.08
N LYS A 2 14.37 38.34 4.80
CA LYS A 2 12.99 38.50 4.35
C LYS A 2 12.24 37.19 4.55
N THR A 3 10.93 37.26 4.74
CA THR A 3 10.06 36.09 4.95
C THR A 3 10.17 35.06 3.81
N LYS A 4 10.49 35.51 2.60
CA LYS A 4 10.67 34.68 1.41
C LYS A 4 11.94 33.79 1.52
N ASP A 5 13.03 34.35 2.02
CA ASP A 5 14.30 33.63 2.21
C ASP A 5 14.15 32.55 3.30
N ALA A 6 13.33 32.81 4.32
CA ALA A 6 13.00 31.84 5.36
C ALA A 6 12.19 30.64 4.80
N LEU A 7 11.24 30.91 3.89
CA LEU A 7 10.39 29.88 3.29
C LEU A 7 11.18 28.97 2.34
N GLU A 8 12.11 29.49 1.55
CA GLU A 8 12.94 28.67 0.64
C GLU A 8 13.86 27.70 1.41
N ILE A 9 14.40 28.11 2.56
CA ILE A 9 15.19 27.24 3.43
C ILE A 9 14.33 26.11 4.02
N ILE A 10 13.11 26.43 4.43
CA ILE A 10 12.15 25.44 4.96
C ILE A 10 11.76 24.44 3.85
N ASP A 11 11.49 24.93 2.64
CA ASP A 11 11.05 24.09 1.52
C ASP A 11 12.17 23.13 1.04
N GLY A 12 13.43 23.55 1.11
CA GLY A 12 14.58 22.71 0.77
C GLY A 12 14.90 21.61 1.79
N GLY A 13 14.47 21.77 3.05
CA GLY A 13 14.67 20.80 4.13
C GLY A 13 13.45 19.92 4.44
N TRP A 14 12.28 20.26 3.90
CA TRP A 14 11.05 19.51 4.14
C TRP A 14 10.92 18.33 3.17
N VAL A 15 10.88 17.13 3.74
CA VAL A 15 10.46 15.94 2.99
C VAL A 15 8.99 16.13 2.64
N LYS A 16 8.70 16.32 1.35
CA LYS A 16 7.32 16.40 0.85
C LYS A 16 6.58 15.13 1.29
N LYS A 17 5.48 15.32 2.02
CA LYS A 17 4.62 14.22 2.45
C LYS A 17 4.15 13.47 1.20
N LYS A 18 4.31 12.14 1.19
CA LYS A 18 3.72 11.26 0.18
C LYS A 18 2.23 11.56 0.07
N LYS A 19 1.69 11.51 -1.15
CA LYS A 19 0.27 11.77 -1.44
C LYS A 19 -0.26 10.65 -2.32
N GLY A 20 -1.57 10.47 -2.26
CA GLY A 20 -2.29 9.45 -3.02
C GLY A 20 -1.89 8.05 -2.59
N PHE A 21 -2.68 7.42 -1.73
CA PHE A 21 -2.39 6.07 -1.22
C PHE A 21 -3.35 5.04 -1.80
N ARG A 22 -2.82 3.86 -2.10
CA ARG A 22 -3.62 2.69 -2.48
C ARG A 22 -3.12 1.46 -1.75
N VAL A 23 -4.03 0.52 -1.52
CA VAL A 23 -3.67 -0.82 -1.09
C VAL A 23 -3.39 -1.63 -2.33
N HIS A 24 -2.16 -2.10 -2.46
CA HIS A 24 -1.75 -3.11 -3.42
C HIS A 24 -2.02 -4.49 -2.83
N PHE A 25 -2.51 -5.42 -3.65
CA PHE A 25 -2.60 -6.84 -3.29
C PHE A 25 -2.53 -7.71 -4.54
N GLN A 26 -2.30 -8.99 -4.32
CA GLN A 26 -2.42 -10.01 -5.35
C GLN A 26 -3.61 -10.92 -5.03
N LYS A 27 -4.32 -11.33 -6.08
CA LYS A 27 -5.44 -12.26 -5.97
C LYS A 27 -5.29 -13.40 -6.98
N MET A 28 -5.64 -14.61 -6.57
CA MET A 28 -5.73 -15.74 -7.50
C MET A 28 -7.09 -15.68 -8.20
N VAL A 29 -7.07 -15.67 -9.53
CA VAL A 29 -8.26 -15.69 -10.39
C VAL A 29 -8.00 -16.66 -11.52
N ASN A 30 -8.82 -17.71 -11.63
CA ASN A 30 -8.69 -18.72 -12.69
C ASN A 30 -7.27 -19.34 -12.75
N ALA A 31 -6.68 -19.62 -11.59
CA ALA A 31 -5.29 -20.12 -11.45
C ALA A 31 -4.18 -19.16 -11.96
N GLU A 32 -4.50 -17.89 -12.20
CA GLU A 32 -3.53 -16.83 -12.47
C GLU A 32 -3.47 -15.85 -11.31
N LEU A 33 -2.25 -15.43 -10.95
CA LEU A 33 -2.04 -14.43 -9.92
C LEU A 33 -2.08 -13.03 -10.54
N ILE A 34 -3.08 -12.25 -10.16
CA ILE A 34 -3.31 -10.91 -10.69
C ILE A 34 -3.05 -9.87 -9.60
N THR A 35 -2.30 -8.83 -9.94
CA THR A 35 -2.11 -7.65 -9.09
C THR A 35 -3.26 -6.68 -9.28
N ASP A 36 -3.79 -6.15 -8.18
CA ASP A 36 -4.91 -5.21 -8.19
C ASP A 36 -4.76 -4.17 -7.05
N TYR A 37 -5.57 -3.11 -7.10
CA TYR A 37 -5.50 -1.97 -6.20
C TYR A 37 -6.86 -1.58 -5.64
N VAL A 38 -6.88 -1.16 -4.37
CA VAL A 38 -8.03 -0.47 -3.79
C VAL A 38 -7.60 0.86 -3.16
N PRO A 39 -8.19 2.00 -3.57
CA PRO A 39 -9.14 2.14 -4.67
C PRO A 39 -8.51 1.75 -6.03
N PRO A 40 -9.32 1.39 -7.05
CA PRO A 40 -8.84 1.13 -8.41
C PRO A 40 -8.11 2.33 -9.00
N GLN A 41 -7.22 2.11 -9.97
CA GLN A 41 -6.37 3.16 -10.53
C GLN A 41 -7.17 4.33 -11.14
N GLU A 42 -8.36 4.05 -11.66
CA GLU A 42 -9.29 5.00 -12.27
C GLU A 42 -10.00 5.89 -11.25
N VAL A 43 -10.01 5.48 -9.97
CA VAL A 43 -10.67 6.21 -8.87
C VAL A 43 -9.63 6.99 -8.10
N LYS A 44 -9.98 8.19 -7.63
CA LYS A 44 -9.09 9.03 -6.81
C LYS A 44 -8.46 8.22 -5.65
N PRO A 45 -7.13 8.29 -5.45
CA PRO A 45 -6.46 7.57 -4.38
C PRO A 45 -6.83 8.15 -3.00
N LEU A 46 -6.53 7.39 -1.94
CA LEU A 46 -6.75 7.82 -0.56
C LEU A 46 -5.80 8.96 -0.20
N ASP A 47 -6.23 9.86 0.69
CA ASP A 47 -5.45 11.02 1.11
C ASP A 47 -4.61 10.77 2.38
N SER A 48 -4.80 9.61 3.02
CA SER A 48 -4.14 9.22 4.26
C SER A 48 -3.55 7.81 4.18
N ASP A 49 -2.28 7.72 4.52
CA ASP A 49 -1.54 6.47 4.75
C ASP A 49 -2.17 5.63 5.88
N VAL A 50 -2.60 6.27 6.97
CA VAL A 50 -3.27 5.58 8.09
C VAL A 50 -4.57 4.93 7.63
N VAL A 51 -5.37 5.61 6.81
CA VAL A 51 -6.61 5.06 6.24
C VAL A 51 -6.31 3.90 5.29
N ALA A 52 -5.30 4.05 4.43
CA ALA A 52 -4.87 3.00 3.52
C ALA A 52 -4.41 1.75 4.28
N TRP A 53 -3.61 1.91 5.33
CA TRP A 53 -3.16 0.81 6.17
C TRP A 53 -4.28 0.14 6.96
N ARG A 54 -5.24 0.93 7.45
CA ARG A 54 -6.44 0.39 8.10
C ARG A 54 -7.28 -0.44 7.12
N LEU A 55 -7.37 -0.02 5.87
CA LEU A 55 -8.04 -0.75 4.81
C LEU A 55 -7.29 -2.05 4.46
N ALA A 56 -5.96 -1.98 4.30
CA ALA A 56 -5.11 -3.15 4.06
C ALA A 56 -5.31 -4.21 5.16
N TRP A 57 -5.32 -3.79 6.42
CA TRP A 57 -5.58 -4.69 7.55
C TRP A 57 -7.00 -5.29 7.50
N LYS A 58 -8.03 -4.51 7.18
CA LYS A 58 -9.39 -5.06 7.04
C LYS A 58 -9.47 -6.09 5.91
N LEU A 59 -8.84 -5.81 4.77
CA LEU A 59 -8.77 -6.74 3.65
C LEU A 59 -8.07 -8.04 4.06
N SER A 60 -6.91 -7.93 4.72
CA SER A 60 -6.16 -9.11 5.16
C SER A 60 -6.96 -9.97 6.14
N GLU A 61 -7.65 -9.37 7.11
CA GLU A 61 -8.46 -10.10 8.08
C GLU A 61 -9.70 -10.74 7.44
N SER A 62 -10.32 -10.08 6.45
CA SER A 62 -11.49 -10.63 5.74
C SER A 62 -11.17 -11.78 4.79
N THR A 63 -9.92 -11.90 4.36
CA THR A 63 -9.48 -12.86 3.33
C THR A 63 -8.40 -13.80 3.83
N LYS A 64 -8.20 -13.83 5.16
CA LYS A 64 -7.24 -14.69 5.81
C LYS A 64 -7.66 -16.15 5.65
N THR A 65 -6.80 -16.94 5.01
CA THR A 65 -6.95 -18.38 4.93
C THR A 65 -5.88 -19.06 5.78
N ASP A 66 -6.29 -20.02 6.62
CA ASP A 66 -5.40 -20.73 7.56
C ASP A 66 -4.56 -21.83 6.87
N GLY A 67 -4.76 -22.06 5.56
CA GLY A 67 -4.08 -23.11 4.80
C GLY A 67 -2.77 -22.66 4.13
N PRO A 68 -1.88 -23.60 3.75
CA PRO A 68 -0.67 -23.29 2.98
C PRO A 68 -0.96 -22.95 1.52
N GLU A 69 -2.11 -23.40 0.99
CA GLU A 69 -2.50 -23.20 -0.42
C GLU A 69 -3.17 -21.84 -0.64
N ILE A 70 -2.81 -21.18 -1.74
CA ILE A 70 -3.51 -19.98 -2.23
C ILE A 70 -4.73 -20.45 -3.03
N ARG A 71 -5.91 -20.01 -2.64
CA ARG A 71 -7.18 -20.36 -3.31
C ARG A 71 -7.69 -19.21 -4.15
N ASP A 72 -8.57 -19.52 -5.10
CA ASP A 72 -9.29 -18.49 -5.86
C ASP A 72 -10.05 -17.56 -4.91
N GLY A 73 -9.81 -16.25 -5.07
CA GLY A 73 -10.38 -15.22 -4.22
C GLY A 73 -9.54 -14.85 -2.99
N ASP A 74 -8.46 -15.57 -2.68
CA ASP A 74 -7.54 -15.19 -1.60
C ASP A 74 -6.79 -13.91 -1.97
N LEU A 75 -6.66 -13.00 -1.00
CA LEU A 75 -5.84 -11.80 -1.15
C LEU A 75 -4.55 -11.98 -0.36
N ILE A 76 -3.44 -11.88 -1.07
CA ILE A 76 -2.09 -12.11 -0.55
C ILE A 76 -1.20 -10.92 -0.90
N ASN A 77 -0.05 -10.83 -0.22
CA ASN A 77 0.95 -9.79 -0.47
C ASN A 77 0.33 -8.38 -0.46
N ILE A 78 -0.41 -8.09 0.62
CA ILE A 78 -1.19 -6.87 0.79
C ILE A 78 -0.31 -5.81 1.46
N TYR A 79 -0.07 -4.68 0.80
CA TYR A 79 0.72 -3.56 1.33
C TYR A 79 0.24 -2.22 0.76
N VAL A 80 0.70 -1.12 1.34
CA VAL A 80 0.32 0.23 0.88
C VAL A 80 1.39 0.81 -0.04
N VAL A 81 0.94 1.43 -1.13
CA VAL A 81 1.77 2.19 -2.07
C VAL A 81 1.32 3.64 -2.15
N ASP A 82 2.23 4.53 -2.54
CA ASP A 82 1.92 5.91 -2.91
C ASP A 82 1.50 6.03 -4.38
N GLU A 83 1.24 7.26 -4.84
CA GLU A 83 0.73 7.55 -6.18
C GLU A 83 1.69 7.16 -7.29
N GLU A 84 2.99 7.11 -6.99
CA GLU A 84 4.04 6.65 -7.90
C GLU A 84 4.22 5.13 -7.87
N GLY A 85 3.45 4.43 -7.03
CA GLY A 85 3.54 2.98 -6.84
C GLY A 85 4.63 2.54 -5.88
N ASN A 86 5.29 3.46 -5.18
CA ASN A 86 6.35 3.08 -4.24
C ASN A 86 5.73 2.56 -2.93
N PRO A 87 6.28 1.48 -2.35
CA PRO A 87 5.87 1.03 -1.02
C PRO A 87 5.97 2.13 0.03
N VAL A 88 4.98 2.18 0.90
CA VAL A 88 4.90 3.06 2.07
C VAL A 88 5.12 2.21 3.29
N ASN A 89 5.89 2.69 4.28
CA ASN A 89 6.08 1.97 5.53
C ASN A 89 4.78 1.92 6.35
N TYR A 90 4.65 0.92 7.20
CA TYR A 90 3.51 0.79 8.09
C TYR A 90 3.47 1.92 9.10
N TYR A 91 2.34 2.63 9.19
CA TYR A 91 2.24 3.84 10.00
C TYR A 91 2.52 3.60 11.50
N ALA A 92 2.28 2.40 12.01
CA ALA A 92 2.43 2.10 13.43
C ALA A 92 3.89 1.79 13.81
N THR A 93 4.65 1.13 12.93
CA THR A 93 6.03 0.66 13.21
C THR A 93 7.09 1.43 12.43
N ASN A 94 6.68 2.18 11.41
CA ASN A 94 7.53 2.84 10.43
C ASN A 94 8.52 1.88 9.73
N GLN A 95 8.12 0.62 9.55
CA GLN A 95 8.87 -0.42 8.83
C GLN A 95 8.07 -0.92 7.61
N PRO A 96 8.72 -1.50 6.59
CA PRO A 96 8.02 -2.24 5.54
C PRO A 96 7.16 -3.34 6.16
N GLU A 97 5.93 -3.49 5.67
CA GLU A 97 4.97 -4.48 6.16
C GLU A 97 4.18 -5.06 5.00
N ILE A 98 3.92 -6.36 5.05
CA ILE A 98 3.14 -7.06 4.03
C ILE A 98 2.20 -8.04 4.75
N PHE A 99 0.90 -7.76 4.71
CA PHE A 99 -0.08 -8.69 5.26
C PHE A 99 -0.32 -9.87 4.32
N ASN A 100 -0.62 -11.03 4.92
CA ASN A 100 -0.81 -12.30 4.21
C ASN A 100 0.35 -12.58 3.22
N ALA A 101 1.59 -12.37 3.68
CA ALA A 101 2.77 -12.57 2.86
C ALA A 101 2.87 -14.03 2.39
N ARG A 102 3.03 -14.21 1.09
CA ARG A 102 3.24 -15.51 0.44
C ARG A 102 4.38 -15.38 -0.54
N ASP A 103 5.28 -16.37 -0.49
CA ASP A 103 6.31 -16.51 -1.52
C ASP A 103 5.63 -17.03 -2.79
N VAL A 104 5.67 -16.22 -3.83
CA VAL A 104 5.15 -16.54 -5.15
C VAL A 104 6.32 -16.41 -6.11
N GLU A 105 6.91 -17.55 -6.51
CA GLU A 105 7.91 -17.58 -7.57
C GLU A 105 7.31 -16.91 -8.82
N GLN A 106 7.81 -15.74 -9.18
CA GLN A 106 7.58 -15.17 -10.50
C GLN A 106 8.40 -15.99 -11.50
N ARG A 107 7.82 -17.09 -12.01
CA ARG A 107 8.42 -17.89 -13.09
C ARG A 107 8.14 -17.28 -14.45
#